data_AF-A0A2I9E375-F1
#
_entry.id   AF-A0A2I9E375-F1
#
_cell.length_a   1.000
_cell.length_b   1.000
_cell.length_c   1.000
_cell.angle_alpha   90.00
_cell.angle_beta   90.00
_cell.angle_gamma   90.00
#
_symmetry.space_group_name_H-M   'P 1'
#
loop_
_entity.id
_entity.type
_entity.pdbx_description
1 polymer ?
#
loop_
_entity_poly.entity_id
_entity_poly.type
_entity_poly.pdbx_seq_one_letter_code
_entity_poly.pdbx_strand_id
1 'polypeptide(L)'
;MKIMETIGIDVSKVTLDVCIHSNQELATFENSNKGFAQLLKWGYRSSPHPKEHIFIAFEHTGLYSERLSEYLSERDIPHAMISGLEIKRSLGIARGKDDRIDASKIALYA
;
A
#
# COMPACT_ATOMS: atom_id res chain seq x y z
N MET A 1 18.42 -2.50 2.49
CA MET A 1 17.75 -1.69 1.45
C MET A 1 17.52 -0.30 2.01
N LYS A 2 17.68 0.76 1.21
CA LYS A 2 17.29 2.12 1.62
C LYS A 2 15.86 2.37 1.14
N ILE A 3 14.94 2.64 2.06
CA ILE A 3 13.57 3.06 1.71
C ILE A 3 13.59 4.58 1.52
N MET A 4 13.09 5.05 0.37
CA MET A 4 12.94 6.49 0.08
C MET A 4 11.49 6.85 -0.27
N GLU A 5 10.66 5.87 -0.60
CA GLU A 5 9.24 6.03 -0.87
C GLU A 5 8.46 4.87 -0.26
N THR A 6 7.26 5.18 0.22
CA THR A 6 6.31 4.18 0.65
C THR A 6 5.01 4.32 -0.15
N ILE A 7 4.49 3.19 -0.63
CA ILE A 7 3.18 3.09 -1.25
C ILE A 7 2.27 2.33 -0.29
N GLY A 8 1.25 3.01 0.22
CA GLY A 8 0.23 2.42 1.07
C GLY A 8 -0.95 1.91 0.25
N ILE A 9 -1.47 0.73 0.59
CA ILE A 9 -2.59 0.09 -0.11
C ILE A 9 -3.64 -0.34 0.93
N ASP A 10 -4.87 0.10 0.72
CA ASP A 10 -6.06 -0.47 1.35
C ASP A 10 -6.62 -1.58 0.46
N VAL A 11 -6.70 -2.80 1.01
CA VAL A 11 -6.98 -4.02 0.26
C VAL A 11 -8.40 -4.49 0.54
N SER A 12 -9.26 -4.42 -0.48
CA SER A 12 -10.60 -4.97 -0.45
C SER A 12 -10.71 -6.27 -1.27
N LYS A 13 -11.89 -6.89 -1.26
CA LYS A 13 -12.16 -8.09 -2.06
C LYS A 13 -11.94 -7.88 -3.56
N VAL A 14 -12.28 -6.70 -4.08
CA VAL A 14 -12.35 -6.43 -5.52
C VAL A 14 -11.35 -5.35 -5.94
N THR A 15 -10.99 -4.46 -5.03
CA THR A 15 -10.17 -3.27 -5.32
C THR A 15 -8.96 -3.18 -4.41
N LEU A 16 -7.97 -2.44 -4.90
CA LEU A 16 -6.79 -1.98 -4.18
C LEU A 16 -6.79 -0.47 -4.29
N ASP A 17 -7.05 0.23 -3.20
CA ASP A 17 -6.96 1.68 -3.15
C ASP A 17 -5.56 2.06 -2.69
N VAL A 18 -4.86 2.87 -3.47
CA VAL A 18 -3.41 3.05 -3.36
C VAL A 18 -3.07 4.51 -3.19
N CYS A 19 -2.09 4.81 -2.33
CA CYS A 19 -1.53 6.14 -2.13
C CYS A 19 0.00 6.10 -2.13
N ILE A 20 0.62 7.04 -2.86
CA ILE A 20 2.07 7.29 -2.78
C ILE A 20 2.32 8.34 -1.69
N HIS A 21 3.22 8.06 -0.75
CA HIS A 21 3.45 8.93 0.39
C HIS A 21 4.00 10.31 -0.01
N SER A 22 5.02 10.38 -0.88
CA SER A 22 5.70 11.64 -1.20
C SER A 22 4.83 12.69 -1.89
N ASN A 23 3.91 12.27 -2.76
CA ASN A 23 3.13 13.16 -3.62
C ASN A 23 1.61 13.04 -3.41
N GLN A 24 1.15 12.12 -2.55
CA GLN A 24 -0.27 11.87 -2.26
C GLN A 24 -1.09 11.48 -3.50
N GLU A 25 -0.45 10.97 -4.56
CA GLU A 25 -1.15 10.50 -5.74
C GLU A 25 -1.96 9.24 -5.37
N LEU A 26 -3.23 9.25 -5.77
CA LEU A 26 -4.19 8.19 -5.49
C LEU A 26 -4.54 7.43 -6.78
N ALA A 27 -4.69 6.11 -6.66
CA ALA A 27 -5.21 5.27 -7.74
C ALA A 27 -5.95 4.06 -7.17
N THR A 28 -6.83 3.49 -7.97
CA THR A 28 -7.55 2.25 -7.63
C THR A 28 -7.29 1.20 -8.71
N PHE A 29 -6.96 -0.01 -8.28
CA PHE A 29 -6.74 -1.16 -9.16
C PHE A 29 -7.64 -2.33 -8.77
N GLU A 30 -7.77 -3.31 -9.65
CA GLU A 30 -8.44 -4.57 -9.33
C GLU A 30 -7.58 -5.42 -8.39
N ASN A 31 -8.20 -6.13 -7.43
CA ASN A 31 -7.52 -7.15 -6.64
C ASN A 31 -7.36 -8.45 -7.47
N SER A 32 -6.49 -8.39 -8.46
CA SER A 32 -6.19 -9.46 -9.40
C SER A 32 -4.72 -9.37 -9.85
N ASN A 33 -4.16 -10.46 -10.39
CA ASN A 33 -2.78 -10.44 -10.91
C ASN A 33 -2.56 -9.34 -11.97
N LYS A 34 -3.60 -9.05 -12.77
CA LYS A 34 -3.57 -7.96 -13.75
C LYS A 34 -3.52 -6.60 -13.05
N GLY A 35 -4.36 -6.40 -12.03
CA GLY A 35 -4.36 -5.18 -11.23
C GLY A 35 -3.06 -4.97 -10.46
N PHE A 36 -2.46 -6.02 -9.91
CA PHE A 36 -1.14 -5.96 -9.25
C PHE A 36 -0.05 -5.46 -10.21
N ALA A 37 -0.02 -5.99 -11.43
CA ALA A 37 0.93 -5.53 -12.45
C ALA A 37 0.71 -4.06 -12.84
N GLN A 38 -0.56 -3.63 -12.95
CA GLN A 38 -0.91 -2.24 -13.24
C GLN A 38 -0.53 -1.30 -12.09
N LEU A 39 -0.77 -1.72 -10.85
CA LEU A 39 -0.40 -1.01 -9.62
C LEU A 39 1.10 -0.73 -9.60
N LEU A 40 1.93 -1.77 -9.77
CA LEU A 40 3.38 -1.61 -9.74
C LEU A 40 3.88 -0.69 -10.86
N LYS A 41 3.36 -0.87 -12.08
CA LYS A 41 3.72 -0.02 -13.22
C LYS A 41 3.36 1.45 -12.96
N TRP A 42 2.21 1.71 -12.37
CA TRP A 42 1.79 3.05 -11.99
C TRP A 42 2.68 3.60 -10.88
N GLY A 43 2.87 2.87 -9.78
CA GLY A 43 3.67 3.31 -8.62
C GLY A 43 5.11 3.64 -8.98
N TYR A 44 5.76 2.82 -9.81
CA TYR A 44 7.14 3.06 -10.26
C TYR A 44 7.27 4.23 -11.24
N ARG A 45 6.20 4.57 -11.96
CA ARG A 45 6.18 5.72 -12.87
C ARG A 45 5.85 7.02 -12.14
N SER A 46 4.97 6.93 -11.14
CA SER A 46 4.45 8.08 -10.40
C SER A 46 5.34 8.48 -9.22
N SER A 47 6.15 7.58 -8.67
CA SER A 47 7.14 7.92 -7.65
C SER A 47 8.35 8.66 -8.25
N PRO A 48 8.88 9.69 -7.57
CA PRO A 48 10.13 10.34 -7.96
C PRO A 48 11.39 9.48 -7.66
N HIS A 49 11.22 8.30 -7.05
CA HIS A 49 12.31 7.46 -6.58
C HIS A 49 12.47 6.18 -7.43
N PRO A 50 13.70 5.64 -7.55
CA PRO A 50 13.93 4.36 -8.22
C PRO A 50 13.15 3.23 -7.56
N LYS A 51 12.72 2.23 -8.35
CA LYS A 51 11.92 1.08 -7.89
C LYS A 51 12.57 0.32 -6.72
N GLU A 52 13.89 0.31 -6.63
CA GLU A 52 14.65 -0.40 -5.59
C GLU A 52 14.55 0.29 -4.22
N HIS A 53 14.06 1.53 -4.18
CA HIS A 53 13.87 2.32 -2.97
C HIS A 53 12.40 2.51 -2.59
N ILE A 54 11.49 1.84 -3.30
CA ILE A 54 10.05 1.88 -3.05
C ILE A 54 9.67 0.68 -2.18
N PHE A 55 8.97 0.94 -1.09
CA PHE A 55 8.42 -0.06 -0.19
C PHE A 55 6.89 -0.08 -0.28
N ILE A 56 6.29 -1.27 -0.27
CA ILE A 56 4.82 -1.42 -0.34
C ILE A 56 4.27 -1.85 1.02
N ALA A 57 3.28 -1.12 1.52
CA ALA A 57 2.67 -1.36 2.81
C ALA A 57 1.16 -1.55 2.67
N PHE A 58 0.58 -2.53 3.37
CA PHE A 58 -0.85 -2.77 3.36
C PHE A 58 -1.34 -3.44 4.64
N GLU A 59 -2.61 -3.19 5.00
CA GLU A 59 -3.23 -3.86 6.15
C GLU A 59 -3.47 -5.34 5.85
N HIS A 60 -3.28 -6.18 6.87
CA HIS A 60 -3.71 -7.58 6.81
C HIS A 60 -5.24 -7.68 6.90
N THR A 61 -5.90 -7.89 5.75
CA THR A 61 -7.36 -8.04 5.63
C THR A 61 -7.78 -9.49 5.35
N GLY A 62 -6.93 -10.45 5.72
CA GLY A 62 -7.14 -11.88 5.48
C GLY A 62 -6.76 -12.30 4.05
N LEU A 63 -7.55 -13.21 3.46
CA LEU A 63 -7.22 -13.85 2.17
C LEU A 63 -6.94 -12.85 1.02
N TYR A 64 -7.52 -11.66 1.07
CA TYR A 64 -7.37 -10.67 0.00
C TYR A 64 -5.99 -10.01 -0.01
N SER A 65 -5.41 -9.74 1.17
CA SER A 65 -4.06 -9.20 1.30
C SER A 65 -2.98 -10.27 1.07
N GLU A 66 -3.25 -11.53 1.41
CA GLU A 66 -2.32 -12.65 1.17
C GLU A 66 -1.96 -12.80 -0.31
N ARG A 67 -2.94 -12.72 -1.21
CA ARG A 67 -2.69 -12.83 -2.66
C ARG A 67 -1.76 -11.74 -3.20
N LEU A 68 -1.89 -10.52 -2.67
CA LEU A 68 -1.00 -9.43 -3.00
C LEU A 68 0.40 -9.70 -2.43
N SER A 69 0.51 -10.16 -1.19
CA SER A 69 1.79 -10.50 -0.55
C SER A 69 2.53 -11.62 -1.29
N GLU A 70 1.84 -12.69 -1.70
CA GLU A 70 2.40 -13.76 -2.53
C GLU A 70 2.94 -13.20 -3.85
N TYR A 71 2.13 -12.41 -4.56
CA TYR A 71 2.52 -11.84 -5.86
C TYR A 71 3.77 -10.94 -5.76
N LEU A 72 3.88 -10.15 -4.68
CA LEU A 72 5.03 -9.29 -4.42
C LEU A 72 6.27 -10.12 -4.01
N SER A 73 6.08 -11.14 -3.17
CA SER A 73 7.14 -12.05 -2.72
C SER A 73 7.78 -12.82 -3.87
N GLU A 74 6.97 -13.36 -4.79
CA GLU A 74 7.44 -14.07 -6.00
C GLU A 74 8.33 -13.22 -6.91
N ARG A 75 8.29 -11.90 -6.76
CA ARG A 75 9.01 -10.92 -7.58
C ARG A 75 10.10 -10.18 -6.81
N ASP A 76 10.39 -10.63 -5.59
CA ASP A 76 11.34 -9.99 -4.68
C ASP A 76 11.03 -8.50 -4.44
N ILE A 77 9.74 -8.13 -4.42
CA ILE A 77 9.32 -6.75 -4.20
C ILE A 77 9.21 -6.50 -2.69
N PRO A 78 9.93 -5.50 -2.14
CA PRO A 78 9.89 -5.19 -0.72
C PRO A 78 8.50 -4.76 -0.25
N HIS A 79 7.95 -5.46 0.74
CA HIS A 79 6.65 -5.14 1.28
C HIS A 79 6.45 -5.61 2.73
N ALA A 80 5.41 -5.08 3.39
CA ALA A 80 4.91 -5.61 4.66
C ALA A 80 3.38 -5.62 4.71
N MET A 81 2.85 -6.71 5.27
CA MET A 81 1.49 -6.77 5.80
C MET A 81 1.51 -6.27 7.24
N ILE A 82 0.75 -5.22 7.51
CA ILE A 82 0.73 -4.53 8.80
C ILE A 82 -0.60 -4.84 9.51
N SER A 83 -0.56 -4.97 10.84
CA SER A 83 -1.79 -5.13 11.61
C SER A 83 -2.62 -3.84 11.56
N GLY A 84 -3.92 -3.95 11.26
CA GLY A 84 -4.83 -2.81 11.34
C GLY A 84 -4.87 -2.14 12.72
N LEU A 85 -4.68 -2.93 13.78
CA LEU A 85 -4.61 -2.40 15.14
C LEU A 85 -3.36 -1.55 15.35
N GLU A 86 -2.25 -1.94 14.72
CA GLU A 86 -0.98 -1.21 14.80
C GLU A 86 -1.06 0.13 14.08
N ILE A 87 -1.60 0.14 12.84
CA ILE A 87 -1.86 1.38 12.09
C ILE A 87 -2.78 2.31 12.90
N LYS A 88 -3.86 1.79 13.49
CA LYS A 88 -4.79 2.61 14.28
C LYS A 88 -4.15 3.20 15.53
N ARG A 89 -3.20 2.50 16.15
CA ARG A 89 -2.51 2.97 17.36
C ARG A 89 -1.43 4.00 17.07
N SER A 90 -0.77 3.93 15.90
CA SER A 90 0.30 4.86 15.54
C SER A 90 -0.21 6.27 15.21
N LEU A 91 -1.48 6.39 14.77
CA LEU A 91 -2.08 7.66 14.35
C LEU A 91 -2.50 8.60 15.51
N GLY A 92 -2.36 8.17 16.77
CA GLY A 92 -2.75 8.97 17.94
C GLY A 92 -4.27 9.17 18.08
N ILE A 93 -4.69 10.24 18.76
CA ILE A 93 -6.12 10.54 18.96
C ILE A 93 -6.68 11.26 17.72
N ALA A 94 -7.28 10.49 16.81
CA ALA A 94 -8.04 11.05 15.69
C ALA A 94 -9.47 11.42 16.13
N ARG A 95 -9.85 12.70 16.00
CA ARG A 95 -11.25 13.13 16.16
C ARG A 95 -11.98 12.99 14.82
N GLY A 96 -12.96 12.08 14.78
CA GLY A 96 -13.80 11.87 13.60
C GLY A 96 -13.44 10.61 12.81
N LYS A 97 -14.47 9.99 12.23
CA LYS A 97 -14.34 8.79 11.40
C LYS A 97 -14.08 9.23 9.96
N ASP A 98 -12.82 9.50 9.63
CA ASP A 98 -12.45 9.80 8.25
C ASP A 98 -12.12 8.49 7.53
N ASP A 99 -13.18 7.84 7.02
CA ASP A 99 -13.15 6.59 6.25
C ASP A 99 -12.46 6.78 4.87
N ARG A 100 -12.04 8.00 4.50
CA ARG A 100 -11.65 8.33 3.11
C ARG A 100 -10.18 8.11 2.76
N ILE A 101 -9.29 7.80 3.69
CA ILE A 101 -7.87 7.66 3.31
C ILE A 101 -7.09 6.61 4.13
N ASP A 102 -7.57 5.37 4.15
CA ASP A 102 -6.83 4.29 4.82
C ASP A 102 -5.50 3.98 4.11
N ALA A 103 -5.46 4.06 2.78
CA ALA A 103 -4.23 3.90 2.01
C ALA A 103 -3.16 4.97 2.32
N SER A 104 -3.52 6.24 2.53
CA SER A 104 -2.52 7.28 2.87
C SER A 104 -2.01 7.14 4.30
N LYS A 105 -2.87 6.71 5.24
CA LYS A 105 -2.46 6.41 6.62
C LYS A 105 -1.44 5.27 6.63
N ILE A 106 -1.69 4.24 5.82
CA ILE A 106 -0.76 3.13 5.64
C ILE A 106 0.56 3.63 5.02
N ALA A 107 0.49 4.47 3.99
CA ALA A 107 1.67 5.04 3.32
C ALA A 107 2.52 5.91 4.28
N LEU A 108 1.87 6.65 5.18
CA LEU A 108 2.53 7.48 6.18
C LEU A 108 3.15 6.67 7.32
N TYR A 109 2.52 5.56 7.71
CA TYR A 109 3.00 4.74 8.83
C TYR A 109 4.29 3.98 8.47
N ALA A 110 4.42 3.52 7.23
CA ALA A 110 5.50 2.64 6.78
C ALA A 110 6.72 3.39 6.24
#